data_AF-A0A414RMZ9-F1
#
_entry.id   AF-A0A414RMZ9-F1
#
_cell.length_a   1.000
_cell.length_b   1.000
_cell.length_c   1.000
_cell.angle_alpha   90.00
_cell.angle_beta   90.00
_cell.angle_gamma   90.00
#
_symmetry.space_group_name_H-M   'P 1'
#
loop_
_entity.id
_entity.type
_entity.pdbx_description
1 polymer ?
#
loop_
_entity_poly.entity_id
_entity_poly.type
_entity_poly.pdbx_seq_one_letter_code
_entity_poly.pdbx_strand_id
1 'polypeptide(L)'
;MDYLTELEKIGLIEKKKRGFGLPNIIYVKSFMAHQSSQRSNEMGTSQEKDVVHRSIEMGTPEVMNKHLRGAETDTSEVPKNGLQEVPKTVPLYNKTYMNYNNQSNITSNHIKSDGDRIRCDQKEQTINAYAELVKKNIDFDVLLHTYSREQDLVEEIYQLILETVQTEKDMIRIAGEYYPAGFVKGKLLKLNYSHIEYVLECMDKNTTKVRNIKQYLLAALFNAPSTIGSYYKAAVNHDMPQYAN
;
A
#
# COMPACT_ATOMS: atom_id res chain seq x y z
N MET A 1 29.33 38.01 -11.03
CA MET A 1 28.61 37.05 -11.90
C MET A 1 27.16 37.02 -11.46
N ASP A 2 26.22 37.11 -12.40
CA ASP A 2 24.79 37.06 -12.11
C ASP A 2 24.26 35.62 -12.26
N TYR A 3 24.18 34.92 -11.13
CA TYR A 3 23.76 33.52 -11.07
C TYR A 3 22.36 33.29 -11.66
N LEU A 4 21.46 34.27 -11.58
CA LEU A 4 20.12 34.13 -12.13
C LEU A 4 20.11 34.13 -13.65
N THR A 5 21.07 34.81 -14.28
CA THR A 5 21.21 34.82 -15.74
C THR A 5 21.84 33.51 -16.23
N GLU A 6 22.75 32.93 -15.46
CA GLU A 6 23.34 31.63 -15.74
C GLU A 6 22.32 30.49 -15.62
N LEU A 7 21.51 30.47 -14.55
CA LEU A 7 20.47 29.46 -14.36
C LEU A 7 19.35 29.53 -15.42
N GLU A 8 19.02 30.73 -15.88
CA GLU A 8 18.09 30.94 -16.98
C GLU A 8 18.68 30.44 -18.31
N LYS A 9 19.98 30.68 -18.54
CA LYS A 9 20.70 30.17 -19.72
C LYS A 9 20.80 28.63 -19.73
N ILE A 10 20.98 28.01 -18.56
CA ILE A 10 21.00 26.55 -18.42
C ILE A 10 19.58 25.95 -18.50
N GLY A 11 18.54 26.78 -18.43
CA GLY A 11 17.13 26.37 -18.59
C GLY A 11 16.51 25.77 -17.33
N LEU A 12 17.15 25.93 -16.17
CA LEU A 12 16.63 25.44 -14.88
C LEU A 12 15.55 26.36 -14.31
N ILE A 13 15.57 27.64 -14.68
CA ILE A 13 14.58 28.62 -14.24
C ILE A 13 14.04 29.45 -15.42
N GLU A 14 12.88 30.05 -15.22
CA GLU A 14 12.25 31.00 -16.16
C GLU A 14 11.79 32.25 -15.40
N LYS A 15 12.11 33.44 -15.91
CA LYS A 15 11.69 34.72 -15.30
C LYS A 15 10.51 35.32 -16.05
N LYS A 16 9.44 35.67 -15.32
CA LYS A 16 8.27 36.36 -15.86
C LYS A 16 8.10 37.74 -15.24
N LYS A 17 8.10 38.79 -16.07
CA LYS A 17 7.80 40.16 -15.64
C LYS A 17 6.30 40.31 -15.37
N ARG A 18 5.94 40.90 -14.21
CA ARG A 18 4.54 41.15 -13.82
C ARG A 18 4.04 42.57 -14.15
N GLY A 19 4.92 43.48 -14.55
CA GLY A 19 4.60 44.88 -14.81
C GLY A 19 5.72 45.81 -14.35
N PHE A 20 5.59 47.11 -14.62
CA PHE A 20 6.57 48.12 -14.19
C PHE A 20 6.55 48.29 -12.66
N GLY A 21 7.72 48.25 -12.02
CA GLY A 21 7.88 48.44 -10.58
C GLY A 21 7.58 47.21 -9.71
N LEU A 22 7.08 46.12 -10.29
CA LEU A 22 6.81 44.87 -9.57
C LEU A 22 7.97 43.88 -9.70
N PRO A 23 8.31 43.12 -8.65
CA PRO A 23 9.30 42.05 -8.75
C PRO A 23 8.90 40.98 -9.78
N ASN A 24 9.92 40.41 -10.43
CA ASN A 24 9.73 39.30 -11.37
C ASN A 24 9.36 38.01 -10.63
N ILE A 25 8.57 37.15 -11.27
CA ILE A 25 8.34 35.77 -10.82
C ILE A 25 9.43 34.89 -11.40
N ILE A 26 9.99 34.00 -10.59
CA ILE A 26 10.93 32.96 -11.02
C ILE A 26 10.24 31.61 -10.92
N TYR A 27 10.15 30.89 -12.02
CA TYR A 27 9.67 29.52 -12.08
C TYR A 27 10.87 28.57 -12.12
N VAL A 28 10.87 27.52 -11.29
CA VAL A 28 11.91 26.49 -11.29
C VAL A 28 11.39 25.27 -12.04
N LYS A 29 12.13 24.80 -13.04
CA LYS A 29 11.73 23.63 -13.83
C LYS A 29 12.04 22.34 -13.08
N SER A 30 11.10 21.40 -13.09
CA SER A 30 11.34 20.05 -12.56
C SER A 30 12.21 19.27 -13.55
N PHE A 31 13.42 18.92 -13.14
CA PHE A 31 14.40 18.18 -13.95
C PHE A 31 14.51 16.70 -13.54
N MET A 32 13.57 16.21 -12.73
CA MET A 32 13.54 14.80 -12.35
C MET A 32 13.10 13.95 -13.55
N ALA A 33 14.07 13.45 -14.31
CA ALA A 33 13.85 12.39 -15.27
C ALA A 33 13.20 11.21 -14.53
N HIS A 34 11.99 10.82 -14.94
CA HIS A 34 11.46 9.51 -14.57
C HIS A 34 12.41 8.48 -15.17
N GLN A 35 13.30 7.94 -14.35
CA GLN A 35 14.21 6.88 -14.73
C GLN A 35 13.37 5.61 -14.92
N SER A 36 12.86 5.41 -16.14
CA SER A 36 12.52 4.07 -16.61
C SER A 36 13.83 3.29 -16.71
N SER A 37 13.96 2.27 -15.86
CA SER A 37 15.03 1.29 -15.76
C SER A 37 15.85 1.08 -17.05
N GLN A 38 17.12 1.46 -17.02
CA GLN A 38 18.22 0.61 -17.50
C GLN A 38 19.52 0.93 -16.73
N ARG A 39 19.93 -0.05 -15.91
CA ARG A 39 21.31 -0.50 -15.68
C ARG A 39 22.40 0.57 -15.50
N SER A 40 22.86 0.71 -14.26
CA SER A 40 24.16 0.24 -13.76
C SER A 40 24.63 1.15 -12.61
N ASN A 41 25.00 0.50 -11.50
CA ASN A 41 26.16 0.74 -10.65
C ASN A 41 26.64 2.20 -10.52
N GLU A 42 26.83 2.80 -9.35
CA GLU A 42 27.24 2.32 -8.02
C GLU A 42 27.27 3.57 -7.11
N MET A 43 27.29 3.34 -5.79
CA MET A 43 27.78 4.26 -4.75
C MET A 43 27.15 5.68 -4.70
N GLY A 44 26.41 6.07 -3.67
CA GLY A 44 26.58 5.71 -2.27
C GLY A 44 26.63 7.01 -1.47
N THR A 45 25.91 7.01 -0.34
CA THR A 45 26.16 7.81 0.87
C THR A 45 26.08 9.34 0.74
N SER A 46 25.41 10.10 1.59
CA SER A 46 24.80 9.84 2.89
C SER A 46 24.30 11.21 3.40
N GLN A 47 23.15 11.22 4.06
CA GLN A 47 22.89 11.98 5.31
C GLN A 47 22.91 13.53 5.20
N GLU A 48 22.03 14.32 5.82
CA GLU A 48 21.23 14.14 7.03
C GLU A 48 20.28 15.35 7.23
N LYS A 49 19.16 15.08 7.92
CA LYS A 49 18.47 15.88 8.96
C LYS A 49 17.71 17.19 8.62
N ASP A 50 16.38 17.05 8.67
CA ASP A 50 15.42 17.69 9.59
C ASP A 50 15.73 19.07 10.21
N VAL A 51 14.74 19.99 10.15
CA VAL A 51 13.88 20.42 11.30
C VAL A 51 12.90 21.55 10.87
N VAL A 52 11.61 21.25 10.96
CA VAL A 52 10.43 22.00 11.50
C VAL A 52 10.19 23.51 11.21
N HIS A 53 8.95 23.86 10.77
CA HIS A 53 8.00 24.86 11.32
C HIS A 53 6.78 24.98 10.35
N ARG A 54 5.57 24.50 10.66
CA ARG A 54 4.43 25.04 11.46
C ARG A 54 3.93 26.45 11.07
N SER A 55 2.58 26.52 10.90
CA SER A 55 1.62 27.67 10.83
C SER A 55 1.13 27.99 9.40
N ILE A 56 -0.12 27.80 8.95
CA ILE A 56 -1.51 28.08 9.42
C ILE A 56 -1.87 29.57 9.50
N GLU A 57 -3.03 29.89 8.88
CA GLU A 57 -3.87 31.11 8.88
C GLU A 57 -3.77 32.02 7.63
N MET A 58 -4.83 32.65 7.08
CA MET A 58 -6.29 32.71 7.29
C MET A 58 -6.88 33.51 6.10
N GLY A 59 -8.18 33.33 5.79
CA GLY A 59 -8.90 34.20 4.84
C GLY A 59 -10.33 33.74 4.55
N THR A 60 -11.26 34.08 5.44
CA THR A 60 -12.74 34.03 5.29
C THR A 60 -13.27 35.44 4.93
N PRO A 61 -14.60 35.71 4.89
CA PRO A 61 -15.71 35.10 4.13
C PRO A 61 -16.56 36.18 3.39
N GLU A 62 -17.38 35.79 2.40
CA GLU A 62 -18.54 36.62 1.99
C GLU A 62 -19.79 35.76 1.69
N VAL A 63 -20.90 36.20 2.27
CA VAL A 63 -22.25 35.62 2.24
C VAL A 63 -23.09 36.47 1.28
N MET A 64 -24.01 35.84 0.52
CA MET A 64 -25.44 36.22 0.40
C MET A 64 -26.06 35.93 -0.99
N ASN A 65 -27.07 35.06 -1.02
CA ASN A 65 -28.45 35.27 -1.54
C ASN A 65 -29.14 33.90 -1.76
N LYS A 66 -30.00 33.43 -0.84
CA LYS A 66 -31.46 33.65 -0.76
C LYS A 66 -32.26 33.01 -1.90
N HIS A 67 -32.96 31.90 -1.61
CA HIS A 67 -34.43 31.82 -1.62
C HIS A 67 -34.93 30.53 -0.94
N LEU A 68 -35.78 30.69 0.08
CA LEU A 68 -36.62 29.67 0.71
C LEU A 68 -38.09 30.08 0.47
N ARG A 69 -38.92 29.15 -0.01
CA ARG A 69 -40.40 29.14 0.02
C ARG A 69 -40.82 27.74 -0.47
N GLY A 70 -41.65 26.91 0.16
CA GLY A 70 -42.50 26.99 1.34
C GLY A 70 -43.74 26.10 1.08
N ALA A 71 -44.04 25.16 1.99
CA ALA A 71 -45.34 24.55 2.38
C ALA A 71 -46.19 23.78 1.31
N GLU A 72 -46.61 22.51 1.52
CA GLU A 72 -47.81 21.95 2.22
C GLU A 72 -48.81 21.32 1.22
N THR A 73 -48.90 19.98 1.13
CA THR A 73 -49.93 19.02 1.65
C THR A 73 -51.27 18.94 0.88
N ASP A 74 -51.64 17.67 0.63
CA ASP A 74 -52.97 17.08 0.40
C ASP A 74 -53.71 17.31 -0.92
N THR A 75 -53.78 16.23 -1.72
CA THR A 75 -55.05 15.79 -2.32
C THR A 75 -55.01 14.30 -2.63
N SER A 76 -55.93 13.59 -1.98
CA SER A 76 -56.27 12.18 -2.18
C SER A 76 -57.13 12.02 -3.43
N GLU A 77 -56.84 11.03 -4.29
CA GLU A 77 -57.88 10.18 -4.88
C GLU A 77 -57.31 8.95 -5.58
N VAL A 78 -57.83 7.77 -5.22
CA VAL A 78 -57.70 6.49 -5.93
C VAL A 78 -59.14 6.06 -6.27
N PRO A 79 -59.41 5.52 -7.46
CA PRO A 79 -59.88 4.13 -7.48
C PRO A 79 -59.26 3.25 -8.58
N LYS A 80 -59.19 1.96 -8.22
CA LYS A 80 -58.73 0.80 -8.98
C LYS A 80 -59.70 0.43 -10.12
N ASN A 81 -59.22 -0.28 -11.14
CA ASN A 81 -59.68 -1.63 -11.57
C ASN A 81 -59.14 -2.02 -12.97
N GLY A 82 -58.74 -3.28 -13.13
CA GLY A 82 -58.45 -3.89 -14.44
C GLY A 82 -57.50 -5.10 -14.39
N LEU A 83 -57.99 -6.25 -13.92
CA LEU A 83 -57.35 -7.57 -14.09
C LEU A 83 -57.72 -8.16 -15.45
N GLN A 84 -56.74 -8.73 -16.18
CA GLN A 84 -56.94 -9.88 -17.09
C GLN A 84 -55.56 -10.43 -17.52
N GLU A 85 -55.05 -11.47 -16.86
CA GLU A 85 -55.20 -12.91 -17.16
C GLU A 85 -54.38 -13.44 -18.35
N VAL A 86 -53.48 -14.37 -17.99
CA VAL A 86 -52.57 -15.16 -18.83
C VAL A 86 -53.31 -16.36 -19.42
N PRO A 87 -53.05 -16.73 -20.68
CA PRO A 87 -53.22 -18.11 -21.11
C PRO A 87 -51.88 -18.85 -21.15
N LYS A 88 -51.76 -19.87 -20.31
CA LYS A 88 -50.80 -20.98 -20.44
C LYS A 88 -51.40 -22.02 -21.37
N THR A 89 -50.65 -22.49 -22.37
CA THR A 89 -50.86 -23.82 -22.96
C THR A 89 -49.51 -24.47 -23.29
N VAL A 90 -49.28 -25.62 -22.66
CA VAL A 90 -48.31 -26.69 -22.96
C VAL A 90 -49.13 -27.82 -23.65
N PRO A 91 -48.62 -29.00 -24.07
CA PRO A 91 -47.28 -29.45 -24.48
C PRO A 91 -47.28 -30.17 -25.85
N LEU A 92 -46.15 -30.22 -26.56
CA LEU A 92 -45.92 -31.23 -27.60
C LEU A 92 -44.82 -32.18 -27.15
N TYR A 93 -45.27 -33.37 -26.77
CA TYR A 93 -44.47 -34.55 -26.54
C TYR A 93 -43.87 -35.01 -27.88
N ASN A 94 -42.58 -35.29 -27.91
CA ASN A 94 -42.16 -36.57 -28.47
C ASN A 94 -41.00 -37.11 -27.62
N LYS A 95 -41.16 -38.39 -27.28
CA LYS A 95 -40.15 -39.24 -26.67
C LYS A 95 -39.65 -40.09 -27.83
N THR A 96 -38.34 -40.28 -27.96
CA THR A 96 -37.61 -41.42 -28.59
C THR A 96 -36.50 -40.94 -29.51
N TYR A 97 -35.24 -41.39 -29.50
CA TYR A 97 -34.47 -42.41 -28.76
C TYR A 97 -32.99 -41.96 -28.86
N MET A 98 -32.17 -42.39 -27.89
CA MET A 98 -30.72 -42.42 -28.03
C MET A 98 -30.31 -43.33 -29.19
N ASN A 99 -29.45 -42.88 -30.11
CA ASN A 99 -28.52 -43.79 -30.81
C ASN A 99 -27.22 -43.08 -31.20
N TYR A 100 -26.17 -43.88 -31.16
CA TYR A 100 -24.75 -43.63 -31.06
C TYR A 100 -24.09 -43.00 -32.29
N ASN A 101 -22.97 -42.35 -31.98
CA ASN A 101 -21.74 -42.14 -32.74
C ASN A 101 -21.83 -42.07 -34.28
N ASN A 102 -21.44 -40.92 -34.82
CA ASN A 102 -20.57 -40.89 -35.99
C ASN A 102 -19.55 -39.77 -35.81
N GLN A 103 -18.31 -40.23 -35.70
CA GLN A 103 -17.06 -39.50 -35.60
C GLN A 103 -16.95 -38.39 -36.67
N SER A 104 -17.27 -37.14 -36.32
CA SER A 104 -16.75 -36.00 -37.07
C SER A 104 -15.43 -35.60 -36.42
N ASN A 105 -14.33 -36.02 -37.06
CA ASN A 105 -12.99 -35.51 -36.77
C ASN A 105 -12.92 -34.04 -37.20
N ILE A 106 -13.67 -33.16 -36.53
CA ILE A 106 -13.33 -31.74 -36.52
C ILE A 106 -12.16 -31.66 -35.56
N THR A 107 -10.96 -31.68 -36.12
CA THR A 107 -9.74 -31.26 -35.46
C THR A 107 -9.95 -29.83 -34.99
N SER A 108 -10.55 -29.68 -33.80
CA SER A 108 -10.49 -28.45 -33.04
C SER A 108 -9.02 -28.16 -32.85
N ASN A 109 -8.52 -27.14 -33.55
CA ASN A 109 -7.23 -26.56 -33.25
C ASN A 109 -7.34 -26.00 -31.83
N HIS A 110 -7.09 -26.84 -30.83
CA HIS A 110 -6.69 -26.39 -29.51
C HIS A 110 -5.39 -25.61 -29.73
N ILE A 111 -5.52 -24.29 -29.88
CA ILE A 111 -4.40 -23.38 -29.69
C ILE A 111 -3.98 -23.60 -28.24
N LYS A 112 -3.00 -24.49 -28.05
CA LYS A 112 -2.30 -24.61 -26.78
C LYS A 112 -1.67 -23.25 -26.56
N SER A 113 -2.20 -22.51 -25.59
CA SER A 113 -1.60 -21.28 -25.09
C SER A 113 -0.25 -21.65 -24.48
N ASP A 114 0.78 -21.67 -25.32
CA ASP A 114 2.17 -21.98 -24.94
C ASP A 114 2.80 -20.82 -24.14
N GLY A 115 2.04 -19.73 -23.93
CA GLY A 115 2.49 -18.53 -23.21
C GLY A 115 2.32 -18.56 -21.70
N ASP A 116 1.61 -19.54 -21.11
CA ASP A 116 1.31 -19.53 -19.67
C ASP A 116 2.40 -20.21 -18.82
N ARG A 117 3.21 -21.10 -19.40
CA ARG A 117 4.33 -21.74 -18.68
C ARG A 117 5.41 -20.73 -18.28
N ILE A 118 5.85 -19.90 -19.23
CA ILE A 118 6.93 -18.92 -19.02
C ILE A 118 6.52 -17.85 -17.98
N ARG A 119 5.24 -17.47 -17.95
CA ARG A 119 4.74 -16.45 -17.00
C ARG A 119 4.63 -16.99 -15.56
N CYS A 120 4.30 -18.28 -15.41
CA CYS A 120 4.22 -18.93 -14.11
C CYS A 120 5.62 -19.02 -13.47
N ASP A 121 6.62 -19.41 -14.26
CA ASP A 121 8.01 -19.55 -13.81
C ASP A 121 8.61 -18.23 -13.29
N GLN A 122 8.34 -17.11 -13.97
CA GLN A 122 8.85 -15.79 -13.57
C GLN A 122 8.25 -15.30 -12.23
N LYS A 123 6.94 -15.53 -12.02
CA LYS A 123 6.25 -15.15 -10.78
C LYS A 123 6.74 -15.99 -9.61
N GLU A 124 6.88 -17.29 -9.81
CA GLU A 124 7.39 -18.23 -8.80
C GLU A 124 8.85 -17.91 -8.41
N GLN A 125 9.72 -17.65 -9.39
CA GLN A 125 11.10 -17.22 -9.13
C GLN A 125 11.15 -15.92 -8.30
N THR A 126 10.25 -14.97 -8.58
CA THR A 126 10.19 -13.71 -7.84
C THR A 126 9.73 -13.94 -6.40
N ILE A 127 8.73 -14.80 -6.18
CA ILE A 127 8.25 -15.19 -4.84
C ILE A 127 9.37 -15.83 -4.03
N ASN A 128 10.08 -16.79 -4.63
CA ASN A 128 11.20 -17.48 -3.99
C ASN A 128 12.35 -16.52 -3.66
N ALA A 129 12.66 -15.56 -4.54
CA ALA A 129 13.68 -14.55 -4.27
C ALA A 129 13.34 -13.68 -3.06
N TYR A 130 12.07 -13.25 -2.90
CA TYR A 130 11.64 -12.50 -1.73
C TYR A 130 11.65 -13.35 -0.45
N ALA A 131 11.23 -14.62 -0.54
CA ALA A 131 11.25 -15.54 0.60
C ALA A 131 12.67 -15.66 1.19
N GLU A 132 13.65 -15.97 0.33
CA GLU A 132 15.06 -16.09 0.75
C GLU A 132 15.65 -14.76 1.23
N LEU A 133 15.32 -13.66 0.57
CA LEU A 133 15.79 -12.33 1.00
C LEU A 133 15.26 -11.97 2.39
N VAL A 134 13.96 -12.18 2.64
CA VAL A 134 13.36 -11.88 3.94
C VAL A 134 13.97 -12.78 5.01
N LYS A 135 14.08 -14.10 4.78
CA LYS A 135 14.70 -15.03 5.73
C LYS A 135 16.10 -14.61 6.12
N LYS A 136 16.92 -14.26 5.13
CA LYS A 136 18.28 -13.79 5.33
C LYS A 136 18.31 -12.48 6.13
N ASN A 137 17.49 -11.50 5.76
CA ASN A 137 17.53 -10.19 6.39
C ASN A 137 17.20 -10.27 7.88
N ILE A 138 16.20 -11.08 8.25
CA ILE A 138 15.74 -11.23 9.64
C ILE A 138 16.53 -12.26 10.45
N ASP A 139 17.52 -12.93 9.86
CA ASP A 139 18.22 -14.09 10.46
C ASP A 139 17.23 -15.16 10.97
N PHE A 140 16.35 -15.60 10.07
CA PHE A 140 15.19 -16.45 10.41
C PHE A 140 15.55 -17.73 11.16
N ASP A 141 16.60 -18.45 10.73
CA ASP A 141 17.02 -19.69 11.39
C ASP A 141 17.53 -19.43 12.82
N VAL A 142 18.18 -18.29 13.04
CA VAL A 142 18.63 -17.85 14.37
C VAL A 142 17.44 -17.53 15.25
N LEU A 143 16.42 -16.83 14.72
CA LEU A 143 15.19 -16.55 15.44
C LEU A 143 14.47 -17.84 15.86
N LEU A 144 14.35 -18.82 14.98
CA LEU A 144 13.73 -20.12 15.31
C LEU A 144 14.48 -20.88 16.41
N HIS A 145 15.80 -20.74 16.46
CA HIS A 145 16.62 -21.35 17.51
C HIS A 145 16.47 -20.62 18.84
N THR A 146 16.61 -19.29 18.85
CA THR A 146 16.51 -18.46 20.06
C THR A 146 15.12 -18.51 20.67
N TYR A 147 14.08 -18.43 19.84
CA TYR A 147 12.66 -18.44 20.25
C TYR A 147 12.03 -19.82 20.05
N SER A 148 12.71 -20.87 20.51
CA SER A 148 12.26 -22.27 20.35
C SER A 148 10.84 -22.58 20.88
N ARG A 149 10.32 -21.80 21.83
CA ARG A 149 8.95 -21.94 22.36
C ARG A 149 7.89 -21.20 21.55
N GLU A 150 8.31 -20.24 20.74
CA GLU A 150 7.45 -19.29 20.01
C GLU A 150 7.71 -19.36 18.49
N GLN A 151 8.17 -20.51 18.00
CA GLN A 151 8.46 -20.72 16.59
C GLN A 151 7.26 -20.40 15.69
N ASP A 152 6.05 -20.74 16.13
CA ASP A 152 4.81 -20.43 15.42
C ASP A 152 4.63 -18.91 15.20
N LEU A 153 4.97 -18.09 16.20
CA LEU A 153 4.88 -16.64 16.11
C LEU A 153 5.97 -16.06 15.20
N VAL A 154 7.19 -16.61 15.27
CA VAL A 154 8.29 -16.23 14.37
C VAL A 154 7.93 -16.54 12.91
N GLU A 155 7.39 -17.73 12.64
CA GLU A 155 6.88 -18.10 11.32
C GLU A 155 5.72 -17.18 10.89
N GLU A 156 4.76 -16.88 11.78
CA GLU A 156 3.66 -15.94 11.48
C GLU A 156 4.18 -14.56 11.08
N ILE A 157 5.16 -14.02 11.81
CA ILE A 157 5.80 -12.73 11.49
C ILE A 157 6.49 -12.79 10.12
N TYR A 158 7.26 -13.85 9.87
CA TYR A 158 7.92 -14.06 8.58
C TYR A 158 6.91 -14.09 7.42
N GLN A 159 5.85 -14.88 7.56
CA GLN A 159 4.80 -14.99 6.54
C GLN A 159 4.07 -13.67 6.34
N LEU A 160 3.82 -12.90 7.41
CA LEU A 160 3.19 -11.58 7.31
C LEU A 160 4.08 -10.57 6.56
N ILE A 161 5.38 -10.57 6.80
CA ILE A 161 6.34 -9.76 6.05
C ILE A 161 6.30 -10.18 4.58
N LEU A 162 6.38 -11.48 4.30
CA LEU A 162 6.39 -12.04 2.96
C LEU A 162 5.11 -11.70 2.17
N GLU A 163 3.94 -11.90 2.79
CA GLU A 163 2.63 -11.54 2.23
C GLU A 163 2.58 -10.04 1.86
N THR A 164 3.10 -9.19 2.75
CA THR A 164 3.07 -7.74 2.55
C THR A 164 4.02 -7.30 1.44
N VAL A 165 5.24 -7.87 1.35
CA VAL A 165 6.19 -7.50 0.29
C VAL A 165 5.73 -7.97 -1.10
N GLN A 166 4.94 -9.04 -1.16
CA GLN A 166 4.39 -9.57 -2.40
C GLN A 166 3.07 -8.95 -2.83
N THR A 167 2.47 -8.05 -2.04
CA THR A 167 1.17 -7.46 -2.38
C THR A 167 1.19 -6.76 -3.75
N GLU A 168 0.15 -6.97 -4.53
CA GLU A 168 -0.07 -6.28 -5.81
C GLU A 168 -0.85 -4.98 -5.63
N LYS A 169 -1.27 -4.65 -4.39
CA LYS A 169 -1.98 -3.40 -4.07
C LYS A 169 -1.06 -2.19 -4.19
N ASP A 170 -1.61 -1.06 -4.64
CA ASP A 170 -0.89 0.21 -4.71
C ASP A 170 -0.72 0.90 -3.35
N MET A 171 -1.68 0.70 -2.45
CA MET A 171 -1.73 1.34 -1.13
C MET A 171 -1.97 0.30 -0.03
N ILE A 172 -1.33 0.51 1.12
CA ILE A 172 -1.45 -0.34 2.31
C ILE A 172 -1.83 0.54 3.50
N ARG A 173 -2.80 0.10 4.29
CA ARG A 173 -3.21 0.79 5.51
C ARG A 173 -2.40 0.30 6.70
N ILE A 174 -1.68 1.19 7.38
CA ILE A 174 -0.84 0.91 8.55
C ILE A 174 -1.24 1.87 9.67
N ALA A 175 -1.62 1.33 10.84
CA ALA A 175 -1.99 2.11 12.02
C ALA A 175 -3.04 3.22 11.77
N GLY A 176 -3.96 3.00 10.82
CA GLY A 176 -5.03 3.94 10.48
C GLY A 176 -4.79 4.71 9.18
N GLU A 177 -3.53 4.91 8.78
CA GLU A 177 -3.12 5.74 7.63
C GLU A 177 -2.77 4.93 6.40
N TYR A 178 -2.94 5.50 5.20
CA TYR A 178 -2.60 4.85 3.93
C TYR A 178 -1.21 5.27 3.43
N TYR A 179 -0.41 4.28 3.07
CA TYR A 179 0.93 4.46 2.52
C TYR A 179 1.05 3.81 1.15
N PRO A 180 1.86 4.37 0.23
CA PRO A 180 2.22 3.67 -1.01
C PRO A 180 2.87 2.33 -0.69
N ALA A 181 2.44 1.26 -1.36
CA ALA A 181 2.93 -0.08 -1.09
C ALA A 181 4.45 -0.17 -1.22
N GLY A 182 5.04 0.42 -2.27
CA GLY A 182 6.50 0.44 -2.45
C GLY A 182 7.26 1.00 -1.24
N PHE A 183 6.72 2.02 -0.57
CA PHE A 183 7.31 2.58 0.65
C PHE A 183 7.26 1.58 1.83
N VAL A 184 6.10 0.95 2.04
CA VAL A 184 5.93 -0.08 3.08
C VAL A 184 6.84 -1.28 2.82
N LYS A 185 6.89 -1.77 1.58
CA LYS A 185 7.78 -2.86 1.16
C LYS A 185 9.24 -2.53 1.46
N GLY A 186 9.69 -1.34 1.06
CA GLY A 186 11.06 -0.89 1.32
C GLY A 186 11.41 -0.79 2.80
N LYS A 187 10.45 -0.47 3.67
CA LYS A 187 10.64 -0.51 5.13
C LYS A 187 10.73 -1.94 5.65
N LEU A 188 9.80 -2.82 5.26
CA LEU A 188 9.76 -4.20 5.74
C LEU A 188 10.98 -5.01 5.28
N LEU A 189 11.47 -4.79 4.05
CA LEU A 189 12.68 -5.44 3.55
C LEU A 189 13.96 -5.01 4.28
N LYS A 190 13.92 -3.94 5.08
CA LYS A 190 15.05 -3.50 5.93
C LYS A 190 15.01 -4.08 7.35
N LEU A 191 14.00 -4.87 7.68
CA LEU A 191 13.93 -5.53 8.97
C LEU A 191 15.10 -6.51 9.13
N ASN A 192 15.55 -6.65 10.38
CA ASN A 192 16.64 -7.54 10.75
C ASN A 192 16.32 -8.23 12.07
N TYR A 193 17.20 -9.12 12.54
CA TYR A 193 17.03 -9.85 13.80
C TYR A 193 16.55 -8.95 14.94
N SER A 194 17.25 -7.84 15.21
CA SER A 194 16.94 -6.94 16.33
C SER A 194 15.55 -6.30 16.20
N HIS A 195 15.10 -6.00 14.99
CA HIS A 195 13.74 -5.49 14.80
C HIS A 195 12.68 -6.55 15.12
N ILE A 196 12.92 -7.81 14.79
CA ILE A 196 11.98 -8.90 15.11
C ILE A 196 11.97 -9.20 16.60
N GLU A 197 13.15 -9.27 17.23
CA GLU A 197 13.31 -9.40 18.69
C GLU A 197 12.52 -8.32 19.44
N TYR A 198 12.65 -7.05 19.01
CA TYR A 198 11.87 -5.94 19.56
C TYR A 198 10.35 -6.13 19.42
N VAL A 199 9.87 -6.63 18.27
CA VAL A 199 8.43 -6.86 18.05
C VAL A 199 7.93 -8.01 18.92
N LEU A 200 8.70 -9.09 19.06
CA LEU A 200 8.39 -10.20 19.97
C LEU A 200 8.32 -9.72 21.41
N GLU A 201 9.27 -8.89 21.85
CA GLU A 201 9.26 -8.30 23.19
C GLU A 201 8.06 -7.37 23.42
N CYS A 202 7.65 -6.61 22.40
CA CYS A 202 6.42 -5.81 22.45
C CYS A 202 5.17 -6.68 22.58
N MET A 203 5.14 -7.84 21.91
CA MET A 203 4.03 -8.80 22.00
C MET A 203 3.92 -9.40 23.40
N ASP A 204 5.05 -9.85 23.97
CA ASP A 204 5.09 -10.46 25.31
C ASP A 204 4.70 -9.47 26.41
N LYS A 205 5.20 -8.23 26.33
CA LYS A 205 4.91 -7.18 27.34
C LYS A 205 3.54 -6.53 27.19
N ASN A 206 2.80 -6.81 26.12
CA ASN A 206 1.51 -6.18 25.89
C ASN A 206 0.43 -6.74 26.83
N THR A 207 -0.06 -5.91 27.73
CA THR A 207 -1.12 -6.27 28.70
C THR A 207 -2.53 -6.06 28.16
N THR A 208 -2.69 -5.46 26.98
CA THR A 208 -3.99 -5.14 26.38
C THR A 208 -4.39 -6.17 25.34
N LYS A 209 -5.66 -6.60 25.37
CA LYS A 209 -6.21 -7.54 24.38
C LYS A 209 -6.12 -6.99 22.95
N VAL A 210 -5.36 -7.69 22.11
CA VAL A 210 -5.27 -7.40 20.68
C VAL A 210 -6.47 -8.01 19.95
N ARG A 211 -7.32 -7.17 19.35
CA ARG A 211 -8.50 -7.62 18.58
C ARG A 211 -8.17 -8.06 17.16
N ASN A 212 -7.13 -7.45 16.56
CA ASN A 212 -6.66 -7.76 15.22
C ASN A 212 -5.14 -7.92 15.25
N ILE A 213 -4.69 -9.16 15.41
CA ILE A 213 -3.28 -9.49 15.60
C ILE A 213 -2.43 -9.12 14.39
N LYS A 214 -2.89 -9.42 13.17
CA LYS A 214 -2.16 -9.10 11.93
C LYS A 214 -1.92 -7.60 11.78
N GLN A 215 -2.93 -6.75 12.01
CA GLN A 215 -2.75 -5.30 11.90
C GLN A 215 -1.84 -4.74 12.99
N TYR A 216 -1.90 -5.32 14.19
CA TYR A 216 -1.00 -4.94 15.28
C TYR A 216 0.46 -5.27 14.93
N LEU A 217 0.73 -6.53 14.55
CA LEU A 217 2.07 -6.97 14.15
C LEU A 217 2.60 -6.16 12.98
N LEU A 218 1.80 -5.96 11.93
CA LEU A 218 2.21 -5.19 10.77
C LEU A 218 2.56 -3.73 11.12
N ALA A 219 1.78 -3.11 12.02
CA ALA A 219 2.09 -1.77 12.52
C ALA A 219 3.37 -1.74 13.35
N ALA A 220 3.59 -2.74 14.22
CA ALA A 220 4.81 -2.86 15.03
C ALA A 220 6.05 -3.04 14.13
N LEU A 221 5.98 -3.96 13.16
CA LEU A 221 7.04 -4.23 12.19
C LEU A 221 7.38 -3.00 11.35
N PHE A 222 6.38 -2.29 10.84
CA PHE A 222 6.59 -1.07 10.04
C PHE A 222 7.28 0.06 10.84
N ASN A 223 7.01 0.13 12.14
CA ASN A 223 7.56 1.15 13.04
C ASN A 223 8.88 0.73 13.70
N ALA A 224 9.19 -0.57 13.77
CA ALA A 224 10.34 -1.10 14.49
C ALA A 224 11.67 -0.39 14.17
N PRO A 225 12.04 -0.15 12.89
CA PRO A 225 13.29 0.56 12.59
C PRO A 225 13.35 2.00 13.09
N SER A 226 12.20 2.62 13.36
CA SER A 226 12.10 4.00 13.83
C SER A 226 11.97 4.10 15.35
N THR A 227 11.48 3.06 16.03
CA THR A 227 11.11 3.12 17.45
C THR A 227 11.98 2.30 18.38
N ILE A 228 12.69 1.27 17.87
CA ILE A 228 13.47 0.33 18.68
C ILE A 228 14.52 1.03 19.58
N GLY A 229 15.26 2.00 19.04
CA GLY A 229 16.29 2.72 19.80
C GLY A 229 15.71 3.54 20.95
N SER A 230 14.62 4.26 20.69
CA SER A 230 13.91 5.04 21.72
C SER A 230 13.30 4.13 22.79
N TYR A 231 12.77 2.97 22.38
CA TYR A 231 12.21 1.99 23.29
C TYR A 231 13.25 1.48 24.29
N TYR A 232 14.40 0.99 23.82
CA TYR A 232 15.44 0.48 24.71
C TYR A 232 16.07 1.58 25.57
N LYS A 233 16.24 2.79 25.02
CA LYS A 233 16.71 3.94 25.83
C LYS A 233 15.74 4.22 26.99
N ALA A 234 14.43 4.22 26.72
CA ALA A 234 13.43 4.44 27.76
C ALA A 234 13.40 3.31 28.80
N ALA A 235 13.53 2.05 28.37
CA ALA A 235 13.59 0.90 29.26
C ALA A 235 14.82 0.96 30.19
N VAL A 236 16.00 1.27 29.66
CA VAL A 236 17.23 1.43 30.45
C VAL A 236 17.09 2.56 31.47
N ASN A 237 16.55 3.72 31.06
CA ASN A 237 16.35 4.84 31.98
C ASN A 237 15.36 4.52 33.12
N HIS A 238 14.38 3.66 32.86
CA HIS A 238 13.41 3.23 33.87
C HIS A 238 14.02 2.23 34.87
N ASP A 239 14.74 1.22 34.38
CA ASP A 239 15.25 0.13 35.20
C ASP A 239 16.61 0.46 35.86
N MET A 240 17.37 1.37 35.25
CA MET A 240 18.67 1.84 35.76
C MET A 240 18.80 3.37 35.70
N PRO A 241 18.03 4.11 36.52
CA PRO A 241 17.98 5.57 36.48
C PRO A 241 19.32 6.26 36.72
N GLN A 242 20.27 5.59 37.38
CA GLN A 242 21.64 6.08 37.59
C GLN A 242 22.46 6.22 36.30
N TYR A 243 22.06 5.56 35.21
CA TYR A 243 22.69 5.68 33.89
C TYR A 243 21.86 6.55 32.92
N ALA A 244 20.79 7.19 33.40
CA ALA A 244 19.99 8.09 32.59
C ALA A 244 20.79 9.38 32.31
N ASN A 245 21.17 9.58 31.05
CA ASN A 245 21.78 10.80 30.52
C ASN A 245 20.72 11.75 29.94
#